data_AF-A0A938FZ82-F1
#
_entry.id   AF-A0A938FZ82-F1
#
_cell.length_a   1.000
_cell.length_b   1.000
_cell.length_c   1.000
_cell.angle_alpha   90.00
_cell.angle_beta   90.00
_cell.angle_gamma   90.00
#
_symmetry.space_group_name_H-M   'P 1'
#
loop_
_entity.id
_entity.type
_entity.pdbx_description
1 polymer ?
#
loop_
_entity_poly.entity_id
_entity_poly.type
_entity_poly.pdbx_seq_one_letter_code
_entity_poly.pdbx_strand_id
1 'polypeptide(L)'
;MISSSVPIRPLLATPPRAAAAGTPAPATPAAPASPPKTARQERIGAFLHETERSALDQTKFLTATWMGELVGMAVGGAVMGPIGLAMGNLYFITGGTALLGGLGALAGYAAEKHHLGSKIANGVRKLFGREEQPPAATPTPGTSPSTPTTTPAPAPAAGPTAGGSVATPAPLTGPAAPVNPQPSSSLLSKIGAGAGFAAGIVRATPNIVYPTISAATAAEKAIIMNALESMPLRDVTSVSQISVVDGLENLGASGMAQPLYFRNQITLGRESLGYEGFGHDVTVHEVGHTLDFTRGFGPLGSLSMGGPFGKGPYFTDSFIDVPGEAPYAATNRIEDFAQTHMAYHTKPDLMRSVNPEKFEAMDALHHPGPLDRALDRPGVRNVGRSIGELYEQAPYLRMAV
;
A
#
# COMPACT_ATOMS: atom_id res chain seq x y z
N MET A 1 44.19 -31.52 -31.14
CA MET A 1 44.03 -30.77 -32.41
C MET A 1 43.28 -31.65 -33.39
N ILE A 2 42.04 -31.30 -33.75
CA ILE A 2 41.30 -31.93 -34.85
C ILE A 2 40.70 -30.76 -35.64
N SER A 3 41.01 -30.69 -36.93
CA SER A 3 40.67 -29.56 -37.80
C SER A 3 39.61 -29.98 -38.80
N SER A 4 38.38 -29.48 -38.65
CA SER A 4 37.29 -29.71 -39.60
C SER A 4 37.13 -28.51 -40.53
N SER A 5 37.65 -28.65 -41.75
CA SER A 5 37.46 -27.69 -42.84
C SER A 5 36.11 -27.89 -43.54
N VAL A 6 35.24 -26.89 -43.48
CA VAL A 6 33.97 -26.85 -44.23
C VAL A 6 34.20 -26.23 -45.61
N PRO A 7 33.74 -26.83 -46.73
CA PRO A 7 33.90 -26.25 -48.06
C PRO A 7 32.90 -25.12 -48.31
N ILE A 8 33.40 -23.99 -48.84
CA ILE A 8 32.60 -22.82 -49.22
C ILE A 8 31.91 -23.09 -50.57
N ARG A 9 30.60 -22.90 -50.63
CA ARG A 9 29.80 -22.98 -51.86
C ARG A 9 29.83 -21.63 -52.61
N PRO A 10 30.01 -21.59 -53.94
CA PRO A 10 29.99 -20.33 -54.69
C PRO A 10 28.57 -19.75 -54.79
N LEU A 11 28.46 -18.44 -54.60
CA LEU A 11 27.23 -17.67 -54.82
C LEU A 11 26.95 -17.55 -56.33
N LEU A 12 25.84 -18.12 -56.81
CA LEU A 12 25.33 -17.80 -58.15
C LEU A 12 24.74 -16.39 -58.15
N ALA A 13 25.09 -15.61 -59.18
CA ALA A 13 24.51 -14.29 -59.42
C ALA A 13 23.03 -14.41 -59.82
N THR A 14 22.16 -13.64 -59.18
CA THR A 14 20.74 -13.52 -59.55
C THR A 14 20.58 -12.65 -60.80
N PRO A 15 19.79 -13.07 -61.81
CA PRO A 15 19.49 -12.25 -62.98
C PRO A 15 18.56 -11.06 -62.63
N PRO A 16 18.58 -9.97 -63.42
CA PRO A 16 17.79 -8.78 -63.14
C PRO A 16 16.28 -9.03 -63.31
N ARG A 17 15.50 -8.49 -62.35
CA ARG A 17 14.04 -8.62 -62.29
C ARG A 17 13.37 -7.73 -63.34
N ALA A 18 12.74 -8.35 -64.34
CA ALA A 18 11.90 -7.62 -65.29
C ALA A 18 10.69 -6.98 -64.58
N ALA A 19 10.36 -5.74 -64.95
CA ALA A 19 9.20 -5.03 -64.42
C ALA A 19 7.91 -5.56 -65.06
N ALA A 20 7.14 -6.35 -64.30
CA ALA A 20 5.83 -6.83 -64.72
C ALA A 20 4.77 -5.73 -64.55
N ALA A 21 3.91 -5.58 -65.56
CA ALA A 21 2.80 -4.61 -65.54
C ALA A 21 1.76 -4.96 -64.46
N GLY A 22 1.13 -3.92 -63.90
CA GLY A 22 0.22 -4.05 -62.76
C GLY A 22 -1.00 -4.92 -63.05
N THR A 23 -1.11 -6.04 -62.33
CA THR A 23 -2.37 -6.79 -62.19
C THR A 23 -3.14 -6.19 -61.01
N PRO A 24 -4.45 -5.91 -61.11
CA PRO A 24 -5.23 -5.40 -59.98
C PRO A 24 -5.17 -6.39 -58.81
N ALA A 25 -4.95 -5.87 -57.60
CA ALA A 25 -4.83 -6.71 -56.41
C ALA A 25 -6.14 -7.48 -56.18
N PRO A 26 -6.08 -8.81 -55.95
CA PRO A 26 -7.28 -9.58 -55.63
C PRO A 26 -7.90 -9.04 -54.34
N ALA A 27 -9.22 -8.86 -54.34
CA ALA A 27 -9.94 -8.37 -53.17
C ALA A 27 -9.68 -9.30 -51.98
N THR A 28 -9.19 -8.74 -50.86
CA THR A 28 -8.95 -9.47 -49.62
C THR A 28 -10.22 -10.21 -49.22
N PRO A 29 -10.20 -11.55 -49.08
CA PRO A 29 -11.37 -12.30 -48.63
C PRO A 29 -11.85 -11.73 -47.30
N ALA A 30 -13.16 -11.47 -47.19
CA ALA A 30 -13.75 -11.01 -45.94
C ALA A 30 -13.42 -12.02 -44.84
N ALA A 31 -12.92 -11.52 -43.70
CA ALA A 31 -12.55 -12.40 -42.59
C ALA A 31 -13.75 -13.27 -42.18
N PRO A 32 -13.56 -14.59 -42.01
CA PRO A 32 -14.66 -15.47 -41.63
C PRO A 32 -15.26 -14.99 -40.31
N ALA A 33 -16.59 -14.94 -40.24
CA ALA A 33 -17.29 -14.51 -39.03
C ALA A 33 -16.87 -15.39 -37.85
N SER A 34 -16.52 -14.75 -36.73
CA SER A 34 -16.13 -15.46 -35.51
C SER A 34 -17.19 -16.48 -35.12
N PRO A 35 -16.82 -17.72 -34.76
CA PRO A 35 -17.78 -18.74 -34.37
C PRO A 35 -18.60 -18.27 -33.15
N PRO A 36 -19.88 -18.69 -33.03
CA PRO A 36 -20.72 -18.31 -31.90
C PRO A 36 -20.07 -18.75 -30.58
N LYS A 37 -20.11 -17.87 -29.57
CA LYS A 37 -19.54 -18.15 -28.25
C LYS A 37 -20.28 -19.31 -27.60
N THR A 38 -19.54 -20.17 -26.92
CA THR A 38 -20.12 -21.23 -26.10
C THR A 38 -20.67 -20.67 -24.78
N ALA A 39 -21.71 -21.30 -24.22
CA ALA A 39 -22.27 -20.90 -22.92
C ALA A 39 -21.22 -20.88 -21.77
N ARG A 40 -20.10 -21.61 -21.90
CA ARG A 40 -18.96 -21.52 -20.96
C ARG A 40 -18.19 -20.20 -21.13
N GLN A 41 -17.93 -19.78 -22.37
CA GLN A 41 -17.27 -18.50 -22.66
C GLN A 41 -18.12 -17.30 -22.25
N GLU A 42 -19.45 -17.40 -22.36
CA GLU A 42 -20.37 -16.37 -21.87
C GLU A 42 -20.33 -16.22 -20.35
N ARG A 43 -20.36 -17.34 -19.60
CA ARG A 43 -20.21 -17.30 -18.13
C ARG A 43 -18.86 -16.76 -17.67
N ILE A 44 -17.75 -17.16 -18.32
CA ILE A 44 -16.41 -16.62 -18.03
C ILE A 44 -16.35 -15.12 -18.35
N GLY A 45 -16.93 -14.69 -19.47
CA GLY A 45 -17.00 -13.28 -19.84
C GLY A 45 -17.81 -12.44 -18.85
N ALA A 46 -18.94 -12.95 -18.37
CA ALA A 46 -19.74 -12.30 -17.34
C ALA A 46 -18.97 -12.15 -16.02
N PHE A 47 -18.35 -13.23 -15.54
CA PHE A 47 -17.53 -13.22 -14.31
C PHE A 47 -16.36 -12.24 -14.39
N LEU A 48 -15.62 -12.22 -15.52
CA LEU A 48 -14.53 -11.27 -15.72
C LEU A 48 -15.03 -9.82 -15.74
N HIS A 49 -16.15 -9.55 -16.41
CA HIS A 49 -16.73 -8.19 -16.45
C HIS A 49 -17.25 -7.74 -15.07
N GLU A 50 -17.83 -8.64 -14.27
CA GLU A 50 -18.25 -8.34 -12.90
C GLU A 50 -17.06 -8.10 -11.97
N THR A 51 -16.01 -8.91 -12.10
CA THR A 51 -14.73 -8.73 -11.38
C THR A 51 -14.09 -7.39 -11.73
N GLU A 52 -14.05 -7.01 -13.01
CA GLU A 52 -13.51 -5.72 -13.47
C GLU A 52 -14.31 -4.52 -12.91
N ARG A 53 -15.65 -4.61 -12.91
CA ARG A 53 -16.49 -3.56 -12.29
C ARG A 53 -16.25 -3.47 -10.78
N SER A 54 -16.21 -4.61 -10.08
CA SER A 54 -15.96 -4.65 -8.64
C SER A 54 -14.60 -4.05 -8.30
N ALA A 55 -13.55 -4.40 -9.05
CA ALA A 55 -12.21 -3.82 -8.91
C ALA A 55 -12.19 -2.30 -9.18
N LEU A 56 -12.91 -1.82 -10.21
CA LEU A 56 -13.01 -0.38 -10.52
C LEU A 56 -13.75 0.39 -9.42
N ASP A 57 -14.83 -0.14 -8.87
CA ASP A 57 -15.59 0.53 -7.81
C ASP A 57 -14.85 0.49 -6.46
N GLN A 58 -14.18 -0.62 -6.14
CA GLN A 58 -13.22 -0.67 -5.02
C GLN A 58 -12.07 0.34 -5.20
N THR A 59 -11.56 0.53 -6.41
CA THR A 59 -10.49 1.50 -6.70
C THR A 59 -10.95 2.94 -6.49
N LYS A 60 -12.18 3.30 -6.90
CA LYS A 60 -12.76 4.63 -6.66
C LYS A 60 -12.94 4.88 -5.16
N PHE A 61 -13.55 3.94 -4.46
CA PHE A 61 -13.73 3.98 -3.00
C PHE A 61 -12.41 4.18 -2.26
N LEU A 62 -11.39 3.42 -2.65
CA LEU A 62 -10.08 3.49 -2.02
C LEU A 62 -9.34 4.80 -2.36
N THR A 63 -9.51 5.31 -3.57
CA THR A 63 -8.99 6.64 -3.97
C THR A 63 -9.66 7.76 -3.18
N ALA A 64 -10.99 7.72 -3.00
CA ALA A 64 -11.73 8.72 -2.24
C ALA A 64 -11.37 8.69 -0.75
N THR A 65 -11.21 7.48 -0.18
CA THR A 65 -10.82 7.27 1.22
C THR A 65 -9.39 7.74 1.46
N TRP A 66 -8.43 7.36 0.61
CA TRP A 66 -7.02 7.77 0.70
C TRP A 66 -6.82 9.28 0.49
N MET A 67 -7.53 9.89 -0.45
CA MET A 67 -7.52 11.36 -0.61
C MET A 67 -8.13 12.05 0.61
N GLY A 68 -9.17 11.48 1.22
CA GLY A 68 -9.72 11.93 2.48
C GLY A 68 -8.70 11.87 3.61
N GLU A 69 -8.02 10.73 3.77
CA GLU A 69 -6.99 10.48 4.76
C GLU A 69 -5.81 11.48 4.62
N LEU A 70 -5.29 11.66 3.40
CA LEU A 70 -4.25 12.62 3.08
C LEU A 70 -4.61 14.06 3.47
N VAL A 71 -5.83 14.49 3.13
CA VAL A 71 -6.33 15.83 3.48
C VAL A 71 -6.51 15.94 4.99
N GLY A 72 -7.04 14.90 5.63
CA GLY A 72 -7.20 14.82 7.08
C GLY A 72 -5.87 14.92 7.84
N MET A 73 -4.83 14.20 7.38
CA MET A 73 -3.49 14.27 7.96
C MET A 73 -2.80 15.60 7.65
N ALA A 74 -2.97 16.17 6.46
CA ALA A 74 -2.42 17.49 6.15
C ALA A 74 -3.01 18.59 7.05
N VAL A 75 -4.34 18.56 7.25
CA VAL A 75 -5.03 19.46 8.19
C VAL A 75 -4.62 19.18 9.63
N GLY A 76 -4.54 17.91 10.03
CA GLY A 76 -4.14 17.51 11.38
C GLY A 76 -2.71 17.92 11.74
N GLY A 77 -1.75 17.72 10.83
CA GLY A 77 -0.38 18.20 11.00
C GLY A 77 -0.29 19.72 11.07
N ALA A 78 -1.07 20.44 10.24
CA ALA A 78 -1.09 21.90 10.25
C ALA A 78 -1.70 22.49 11.55
N VAL A 79 -2.73 21.86 12.11
CA VAL A 79 -3.40 22.31 13.35
C VAL A 79 -2.64 21.87 14.60
N MET A 80 -2.23 20.60 14.66
CA MET A 80 -1.68 19.98 15.87
C MET A 80 -0.15 20.09 15.96
N GLY A 81 0.55 20.30 14.83
CA GLY A 81 1.99 20.51 14.79
C GLY A 81 2.46 21.67 15.67
N PRO A 82 1.91 22.90 15.52
CA PRO A 82 2.26 24.03 16.38
C PRO A 82 2.00 23.78 17.87
N ILE A 83 0.90 23.09 18.20
CA ILE A 83 0.51 22.77 19.58
C ILE A 83 1.48 21.76 20.20
N GLY A 84 1.76 20.64 19.50
CA GLY A 84 2.68 19.62 19.97
C GLY A 84 4.12 20.11 20.09
N LEU A 85 4.56 21.02 19.22
CA LEU A 85 5.85 21.71 19.34
C LEU A 85 5.89 22.65 20.56
N ALA A 86 4.85 23.45 20.80
CA ALA A 86 4.76 24.33 21.96
C ALA A 86 4.72 23.57 23.29
N MET A 87 4.14 22.36 23.30
CA MET A 87 4.05 21.47 24.47
C MET A 87 5.25 20.52 24.61
N GLY A 88 6.21 20.51 23.65
CA GLY A 88 7.32 19.56 23.61
C GLY A 88 6.89 18.09 23.53
N ASN A 89 5.67 17.81 23.06
CA ASN A 89 5.05 16.49 23.11
C ASN A 89 4.69 15.97 21.72
N LEU A 90 5.54 15.07 21.19
CA LEU A 90 5.41 14.49 19.86
C LEU A 90 4.11 13.68 19.67
N TYR A 91 3.54 13.13 20.75
CA TYR A 91 2.29 12.35 20.69
C TYR A 91 1.07 13.20 20.30
N PHE A 92 1.07 14.50 20.58
CA PHE A 92 0.01 15.41 20.09
C PHE A 92 0.10 15.62 18.58
N ILE A 93 1.32 15.60 18.02
CA ILE A 93 1.53 15.74 16.58
C ILE A 93 1.09 14.45 15.88
N THR A 94 1.62 13.29 16.29
CA THR A 94 1.31 12.01 15.63
C THR A 94 -0.13 11.55 15.87
N GLY A 95 -0.60 11.58 17.12
CA GLY A 95 -1.97 11.20 17.47
C GLY A 95 -3.02 12.15 16.92
N GLY A 96 -2.77 13.46 16.94
CA GLY A 96 -3.66 14.46 16.35
C GLY A 96 -3.74 14.38 14.83
N THR A 97 -2.60 14.12 14.16
CA THR A 97 -2.54 13.90 12.71
C THR A 97 -3.29 12.62 12.31
N ALA A 98 -3.09 11.51 13.03
CA ALA A 98 -3.77 10.25 12.74
C ALA A 98 -5.29 10.35 12.95
N LEU A 99 -5.75 10.99 14.03
CA LEU A 99 -7.18 11.15 14.32
C LEU A 99 -7.88 12.02 13.26
N LEU A 100 -7.25 13.10 12.82
CA LEU A 100 -7.81 13.94 11.75
C LEU A 100 -7.67 13.28 10.37
N GLY A 101 -6.65 12.43 10.15
CA GLY A 101 -6.55 11.52 9.01
C GLY A 101 -7.79 10.62 8.88
N GLY A 102 -8.11 9.86 9.93
CA GLY A 102 -9.30 8.99 9.95
C GLY A 102 -10.62 9.74 9.77
N LEU A 103 -10.76 10.95 10.34
CA LEU A 103 -11.91 11.81 10.08
C LEU A 103 -11.98 12.30 8.62
N GLY A 104 -10.84 12.60 8.01
CA GLY A 104 -10.74 12.94 6.59
C GLY A 104 -11.13 11.77 5.69
N ALA A 105 -10.67 10.56 5.99
CA ALA A 105 -11.03 9.33 5.28
C ALA A 105 -12.55 9.09 5.31
N LEU A 106 -13.18 9.23 6.48
CA LEU A 106 -14.64 9.15 6.65
C LEU A 106 -15.39 10.23 5.85
N ALA A 107 -14.85 11.45 5.77
CA ALA A 107 -15.43 12.52 4.96
C ALA A 107 -15.31 12.25 3.45
N GLY A 108 -14.18 11.67 3.00
CA GLY A 108 -13.99 11.21 1.62
C GLY A 108 -15.00 10.14 1.23
N TYR A 109 -15.18 9.13 2.08
CA TYR A 109 -16.21 8.10 1.92
C TYR A 109 -17.63 8.69 1.82
N ALA A 110 -17.99 9.61 2.71
CA ALA A 110 -19.30 10.26 2.69
C ALA A 110 -19.52 11.08 1.40
N ALA A 111 -18.50 11.81 0.93
CA ALA A 111 -18.59 12.62 -0.29
C ALA A 111 -18.81 11.78 -1.55
N GLU A 112 -18.18 10.62 -1.66
CA GLU A 112 -18.40 9.68 -2.77
C GLU A 112 -19.83 9.10 -2.73
N LYS A 113 -20.24 8.59 -1.58
CA LYS A 113 -21.57 7.98 -1.36
C LYS A 113 -22.72 8.95 -1.66
N HIS A 114 -22.52 10.25 -1.48
CA HIS A 114 -23.50 11.31 -1.75
C HIS A 114 -23.33 12.01 -3.13
N HIS A 115 -22.81 11.29 -4.14
CA HIS A 115 -22.77 11.72 -5.56
C HIS A 115 -21.93 12.98 -5.87
N LEU A 116 -20.98 13.36 -5.00
CA LEU A 116 -20.12 14.52 -5.24
C LEU A 116 -19.12 14.32 -6.40
N GLY A 117 -18.87 13.07 -6.80
CA GLY A 117 -17.96 12.72 -7.92
C GLY A 117 -18.30 13.42 -9.24
N SER A 118 -19.58 13.69 -9.52
CA SER A 118 -20.01 14.47 -10.70
C SER A 118 -19.49 15.92 -10.69
N LYS A 119 -19.44 16.55 -9.52
CA LYS A 119 -18.95 17.93 -9.34
C LYS A 119 -17.42 17.99 -9.38
N ILE A 120 -16.74 16.99 -8.81
CA ILE A 120 -15.28 16.89 -8.85
C ILE A 120 -14.80 16.61 -10.29
N ALA A 121 -15.44 15.70 -11.01
CA ALA A 121 -15.13 15.45 -12.43
C ALA A 121 -15.28 16.71 -13.30
N ASN A 122 -16.34 17.50 -13.08
CA ASN A 122 -16.53 18.77 -13.77
C ASN A 122 -15.50 19.84 -13.34
N GLY A 123 -15.09 19.87 -12.07
CA GLY A 123 -14.02 20.75 -11.58
C GLY A 123 -12.65 20.42 -12.18
N VAL A 124 -12.28 19.13 -12.23
CA VAL A 124 -11.04 18.64 -12.85
C VAL A 124 -11.05 18.89 -14.36
N ARG A 125 -12.17 18.64 -15.05
CA ARG A 125 -12.32 18.99 -16.47
C ARG A 125 -12.19 20.50 -16.72
N LYS A 126 -12.62 21.34 -15.79
CA LYS A 126 -12.47 22.81 -15.88
C LYS A 126 -11.06 23.32 -15.52
N LEU A 127 -10.27 22.55 -14.78
CA LEU A 127 -8.88 22.89 -14.40
C LEU A 127 -7.83 22.34 -15.38
N PHE A 128 -8.10 21.22 -16.04
CA PHE A 128 -7.13 20.50 -16.89
C PHE A 128 -7.63 20.18 -18.30
N GLY A 129 -8.91 20.42 -18.60
CA GLY A 129 -9.43 20.39 -19.96
C GLY A 129 -8.98 21.62 -20.73
N ARG A 130 -8.04 21.44 -21.66
CA ARG A 130 -7.71 22.46 -22.67
C ARG A 130 -8.93 22.63 -23.56
N GLU A 131 -9.58 23.80 -23.54
CA GLU A 131 -10.70 24.09 -24.44
C GLU A 131 -10.21 23.99 -25.89
N GLU A 132 -10.77 23.03 -26.64
CA GLU A 132 -10.70 23.07 -28.10
C GLU A 132 -11.58 24.25 -28.55
N GLN A 133 -10.91 25.30 -29.02
CA GLN A 133 -11.54 26.52 -29.48
C GLN A 133 -12.41 26.24 -30.71
N PRO A 134 -13.75 26.37 -30.63
CA PRO A 134 -14.59 26.23 -31.82
C PRO A 134 -14.31 27.38 -32.80
N PRO A 135 -14.42 27.14 -34.12
CA PRO A 135 -14.15 28.16 -35.13
C PRO A 135 -15.11 29.36 -34.98
N ALA A 136 -14.58 30.56 -35.23
CA ALA A 136 -15.24 31.82 -34.94
C ALA A 136 -16.55 32.02 -35.73
N ALA A 137 -17.60 32.45 -35.04
CA ALA A 137 -18.83 32.96 -35.63
C ALA A 137 -18.80 34.50 -35.74
N THR A 138 -19.26 35.00 -36.88
CA THR A 138 -19.28 36.43 -37.26
C THR A 138 -20.32 37.23 -36.43
N PRO A 139 -20.07 38.50 -36.05
CA PRO A 139 -20.93 39.22 -35.10
C PRO A 139 -22.09 40.00 -35.77
N THR A 140 -23.16 40.20 -35.00
CA THR A 140 -24.23 41.20 -35.23
C THR A 140 -24.89 41.57 -33.87
N PRO A 141 -25.59 42.72 -33.73
CA PRO A 141 -25.20 43.63 -32.66
C PRO A 141 -26.31 44.04 -31.67
N GLY A 142 -25.86 44.41 -30.46
CA GLY A 142 -26.42 45.53 -29.69
C GLY A 142 -27.66 45.27 -28.81
N THR A 143 -27.48 45.39 -27.49
CA THR A 143 -28.27 46.32 -26.65
C THR A 143 -27.67 46.46 -25.25
N SER A 144 -27.51 47.71 -24.81
CA SER A 144 -27.40 48.17 -23.41
C SER A 144 -28.68 48.99 -23.12
N PRO A 145 -28.99 49.48 -21.89
CA PRO A 145 -28.21 49.53 -20.64
C PRO A 145 -28.98 48.95 -19.41
N SER A 146 -28.51 48.96 -18.15
CA SER A 146 -28.47 50.15 -17.28
C SER A 146 -28.00 49.83 -15.84
N THR A 147 -27.40 50.82 -15.18
CA THR A 147 -26.94 50.83 -13.78
C THR A 147 -28.00 51.49 -12.87
N PRO A 148 -27.97 51.30 -11.52
CA PRO A 148 -27.36 52.35 -10.69
C PRO A 148 -26.65 51.91 -9.38
N THR A 149 -25.46 52.47 -9.17
CA THR A 149 -24.94 53.18 -7.98
C THR A 149 -25.60 53.03 -6.59
N THR A 150 -24.83 52.64 -5.56
CA THR A 150 -24.56 53.48 -4.34
C THR A 150 -23.46 52.90 -3.42
N THR A 151 -22.91 53.77 -2.55
CA THR A 151 -21.66 53.65 -1.75
C THR A 151 -21.87 54.44 -0.41
N PRO A 152 -20.93 54.52 0.56
CA PRO A 152 -20.32 53.52 1.47
C PRO A 152 -20.78 53.66 2.96
N ALA A 153 -20.02 53.07 3.89
CA ALA A 153 -20.18 53.06 5.37
C ALA A 153 -19.98 54.44 6.07
N PRO A 154 -20.19 54.55 7.42
CA PRO A 154 -19.05 54.38 8.35
C PRO A 154 -19.38 53.86 9.79
N ALA A 155 -18.32 53.70 10.62
CA ALA A 155 -18.30 53.66 12.09
C ALA A 155 -17.41 54.84 12.59
N PRO A 156 -16.88 54.98 13.85
CA PRO A 156 -17.15 54.33 15.15
C PRO A 156 -17.24 55.34 16.36
N ALA A 157 -17.39 54.85 17.60
CA ALA A 157 -17.02 55.49 18.90
C ALA A 157 -17.43 54.54 20.07
N ALA A 158 -17.00 54.58 21.33
CA ALA A 158 -15.81 54.97 22.12
C ALA A 158 -16.22 54.75 23.62
N GLY A 159 -15.28 54.53 24.56
CA GLY A 159 -15.57 54.19 26.00
C GLY A 159 -15.95 55.38 26.90
N PRO A 160 -15.61 55.43 28.23
CA PRO A 160 -14.64 54.57 28.97
C PRO A 160 -14.91 54.31 30.51
N THR A 161 -13.89 53.79 31.24
CA THR A 161 -13.58 53.93 32.71
C THR A 161 -14.48 53.26 33.79
N ALA A 162 -14.03 52.86 35.01
CA ALA A 162 -12.69 52.73 35.67
C ALA A 162 -12.74 51.94 37.03
N GLY A 163 -11.56 51.59 37.60
CA GLY A 163 -11.34 51.26 39.04
C GLY A 163 -11.21 49.76 39.39
N GLY A 164 -10.30 49.28 40.27
CA GLY A 164 -9.31 49.95 41.14
C GLY A 164 -8.19 49.01 41.67
N SER A 165 -7.28 49.54 42.50
CA SER A 165 -5.93 48.99 42.83
C SER A 165 -5.80 48.39 44.26
N VAL A 166 -4.54 48.13 44.69
CA VAL A 166 -3.98 47.68 46.01
C VAL A 166 -3.84 46.14 46.13
N ALA A 167 -2.68 45.52 46.45
CA ALA A 167 -1.30 46.01 46.73
C ALA A 167 -0.21 44.88 46.55
N THR A 168 1.06 45.21 46.82
CA THR A 168 2.23 44.29 46.98
C THR A 168 2.77 44.37 48.43
N PRO A 169 3.62 43.44 48.90
CA PRO A 169 5.04 43.79 49.00
C PRO A 169 6.04 42.65 48.70
N ALA A 170 7.30 43.03 48.47
CA ALA A 170 8.51 42.18 48.35
C ALA A 170 9.48 42.57 49.50
N PRO A 171 10.80 42.25 49.51
CA PRO A 171 11.59 41.29 48.71
C PRO A 171 12.54 40.40 49.57
N LEU A 172 13.37 39.57 48.94
CA LEU A 172 14.76 39.31 49.37
C LEU A 172 15.63 38.83 48.18
N THR A 173 16.95 39.00 48.29
CA THR A 173 17.89 39.11 47.15
C THR A 173 18.95 38.00 47.09
N GLY A 174 19.42 37.65 45.88
CA GLY A 174 20.60 36.78 45.67
C GLY A 174 20.79 36.36 44.19
N PRO A 175 21.98 36.47 43.56
CA PRO A 175 22.09 36.45 42.09
C PRO A 175 22.76 35.19 41.49
N ALA A 176 22.31 34.82 40.28
CA ALA A 176 23.10 34.09 39.29
C ALA A 176 22.60 34.44 37.86
N ALA A 177 23.52 34.64 36.91
CA ALA A 177 23.19 35.15 35.56
C ALA A 177 22.70 34.03 34.61
N PRO A 178 21.78 34.31 33.67
CA PRO A 178 21.34 33.33 32.68
C PRO A 178 22.26 33.31 31.45
N VAL A 179 22.81 32.13 31.13
CA VAL A 179 23.34 31.87 29.78
C VAL A 179 22.19 31.37 28.92
N ASN A 180 21.77 32.18 27.95
CA ASN A 180 20.62 31.92 27.09
C ASN A 180 21.09 31.61 25.65
N PRO A 181 21.21 30.33 25.25
CA PRO A 181 21.52 29.98 23.87
C PRO A 181 20.27 30.19 23.00
N GLN A 182 20.20 31.31 22.29
CA GLN A 182 19.27 31.50 21.19
C GLN A 182 19.46 30.39 20.14
N PRO A 183 18.48 29.52 19.86
CA PRO A 183 18.55 28.62 18.71
C PRO A 183 18.46 29.45 17.42
N SER A 184 19.43 29.29 16.52
CA SER A 184 19.51 30.09 15.30
C SER A 184 18.31 29.85 14.38
N SER A 185 17.71 30.93 13.90
CA SER A 185 16.49 30.97 13.06
C SER A 185 16.67 30.40 11.63
N SER A 186 17.79 29.73 11.35
CA SER A 186 18.20 29.27 10.02
C SER A 186 17.60 27.93 9.56
N LEU A 187 16.94 27.17 10.45
CA LEU A 187 16.31 25.89 10.10
C LEU A 187 14.84 26.06 9.67
N LEU A 188 14.14 27.04 10.24
CA LEU A 188 12.69 27.24 10.06
C LEU A 188 12.30 27.87 8.71
N SER A 189 13.22 28.60 8.06
CA SER A 189 12.96 29.20 6.73
C SER A 189 12.99 28.20 5.57
N LYS A 190 13.39 26.94 5.80
CA LYS A 190 13.51 25.90 4.75
C LYS A 190 12.32 24.95 4.65
N ILE A 191 11.33 25.06 5.54
CA ILE A 191 10.16 24.14 5.59
C ILE A 191 8.93 24.76 4.88
N GLY A 192 9.01 26.04 4.50
CA GLY A 192 7.90 26.79 3.89
C GLY A 192 7.72 26.66 2.37
N ALA A 193 7.63 25.45 1.82
CA ALA A 193 7.06 25.21 0.48
C ALA A 193 6.79 23.72 0.20
N GLY A 194 5.54 23.35 -0.12
CA GLY A 194 5.25 22.09 -0.83
C GLY A 194 4.02 21.31 -0.39
N ALA A 195 2.93 21.44 -1.15
CA ALA A 195 1.77 20.53 -1.07
C ALA A 195 2.10 19.06 -1.47
N GLY A 196 3.33 18.78 -1.90
CA GLY A 196 3.83 17.42 -2.16
C GLY A 196 4.26 16.64 -0.91
N PHE A 197 4.36 17.28 0.27
CA PHE A 197 4.87 16.62 1.47
C PHE A 197 3.85 15.67 2.12
N ALA A 198 2.54 15.94 1.99
CA ALA A 198 1.48 15.13 2.58
C ALA A 198 1.40 13.71 1.97
N ALA A 199 1.54 13.58 0.65
CA ALA A 199 1.55 12.29 -0.05
C ALA A 199 2.74 11.39 0.33
N GLY A 200 3.83 11.98 0.82
CA GLY A 200 4.99 11.24 1.32
C GLY A 200 4.87 10.80 2.79
N ILE A 201 4.23 11.61 3.65
CA ILE A 201 4.14 11.33 5.10
C ILE A 201 3.26 10.12 5.42
N VAL A 202 2.16 9.90 4.71
CA VAL A 202 1.25 8.76 4.98
C VAL A 202 1.94 7.41 4.75
N ARG A 203 2.89 7.34 3.82
CA ARG A 203 3.77 6.16 3.62
C ARG A 203 4.96 6.09 4.57
N ALA A 204 5.22 7.13 5.36
CA ALA A 204 6.38 7.25 6.24
C ALA A 204 6.07 6.94 7.72
N THR A 205 4.78 6.86 8.09
CA THR A 205 4.39 6.35 9.41
C THR A 205 4.55 4.83 9.40
N PRO A 206 5.43 4.23 10.21
CA PRO A 206 5.58 2.78 10.22
C PRO A 206 4.29 2.12 10.69
N ASN A 207 3.80 1.14 9.94
CA ASN A 207 2.70 0.30 10.42
C ASN A 207 3.19 -0.49 11.65
N ILE A 208 2.39 -0.46 12.71
CA ILE A 208 2.61 -1.23 13.94
C ILE A 208 1.43 -2.14 14.26
N VAL A 209 0.34 -2.06 13.49
CA VAL A 209 -0.93 -2.70 13.81
C VAL A 209 -0.91 -4.15 13.34
N TYR A 210 -1.08 -5.08 14.28
CA TYR A 210 -1.17 -6.50 13.98
C TYR A 210 -2.33 -6.80 13.01
N PRO A 211 -2.26 -7.88 12.22
CA PRO A 211 -3.38 -8.29 11.38
C PRO A 211 -4.60 -8.62 12.24
N THR A 212 -5.78 -8.31 11.73
CA THR A 212 -7.06 -8.69 12.33
C THR A 212 -7.28 -10.19 12.09
N ILE A 213 -7.40 -10.99 13.16
CA ILE A 213 -7.65 -12.43 13.05
C ILE A 213 -9.14 -12.70 13.14
N SER A 214 -9.70 -13.37 12.13
CA SER A 214 -11.15 -13.55 11.95
C SER A 214 -11.51 -15.02 11.74
N ALA A 215 -12.69 -15.43 12.25
CA ALA A 215 -13.22 -16.80 12.21
C ALA A 215 -12.34 -17.91 12.84
N ALA A 216 -11.26 -17.55 13.53
CA ALA A 216 -10.44 -18.45 14.33
C ALA A 216 -11.08 -18.79 15.68
N THR A 217 -10.95 -20.03 16.14
CA THR A 217 -11.16 -20.37 17.57
C THR A 217 -10.06 -19.76 18.45
N ALA A 218 -10.24 -19.77 19.77
CA ALA A 218 -9.22 -19.25 20.70
C ALA A 218 -7.88 -20.01 20.60
N ALA A 219 -7.92 -21.32 20.30
CA ALA A 219 -6.71 -22.13 20.09
C ALA A 219 -6.03 -21.81 18.76
N GLU A 220 -6.80 -21.75 17.66
CA GLU A 220 -6.31 -21.32 16.34
C GLU A 220 -5.68 -19.92 16.41
N LYS A 221 -6.34 -18.96 17.07
CA LYS A 221 -5.80 -17.61 17.28
C LYS A 221 -4.49 -17.63 18.07
N ALA A 222 -4.35 -18.49 19.07
CA ALA A 222 -3.10 -18.62 19.83
C ALA A 222 -1.95 -19.14 18.96
N ILE A 223 -2.20 -20.11 18.07
CA ILE A 223 -1.21 -20.62 17.10
C ILE A 223 -0.77 -19.52 16.14
N ILE A 224 -1.74 -18.81 15.53
CA ILE A 224 -1.47 -17.71 14.61
C ILE A 224 -0.68 -16.59 15.31
N MET A 225 -1.09 -16.18 16.51
CA MET A 225 -0.40 -15.15 17.28
C MET A 225 1.02 -15.56 17.69
N ASN A 226 1.24 -16.83 18.05
CA ASN A 226 2.57 -17.35 18.36
C ASN A 226 3.51 -17.23 17.14
N ALA A 227 3.01 -17.62 15.95
CA ALA A 227 3.75 -17.44 14.70
C ALA A 227 4.09 -15.97 14.44
N LEU A 228 3.11 -15.06 14.51
CA LEU A 228 3.35 -13.62 14.33
C LEU A 228 4.34 -13.04 15.37
N GLU A 229 4.38 -13.57 16.58
CA GLU A 229 5.32 -13.11 17.62
C GLU A 229 6.75 -13.62 17.41
N SER A 230 6.96 -14.67 16.60
CA SER A 230 8.30 -15.15 16.20
C SER A 230 9.00 -14.26 15.14
N MET A 231 8.25 -13.40 14.44
CA MET A 231 8.72 -12.59 13.31
C MET A 231 8.88 -11.10 13.67
N PRO A 232 9.81 -10.36 13.03
CA PRO A 232 9.89 -8.89 13.06
C PRO A 232 8.55 -8.19 12.78
N LEU A 233 8.28 -7.06 13.44
CA LEU A 233 6.99 -6.37 13.35
C LEU A 233 6.69 -5.86 11.94
N ARG A 234 7.70 -5.49 11.15
CA ARG A 234 7.52 -5.09 9.75
C ARG A 234 7.05 -6.24 8.84
N ASP A 235 7.34 -7.48 9.24
CA ASP A 235 6.91 -8.69 8.53
C ASP A 235 5.48 -9.04 8.99
N VAL A 236 5.19 -8.97 10.29
CA VAL A 236 3.81 -9.09 10.82
C VAL A 236 2.84 -8.08 10.17
N THR A 237 3.32 -6.86 9.96
CA THR A 237 2.53 -5.73 9.45
C THR A 237 2.49 -5.66 7.92
N SER A 238 3.13 -6.58 7.19
CA SER A 238 2.83 -6.81 5.77
C SER A 238 1.46 -7.44 5.57
N VAL A 239 0.88 -8.06 6.60
CA VAL A 239 -0.48 -8.60 6.62
C VAL A 239 -1.47 -7.61 7.24
N SER A 240 -2.62 -7.43 6.60
CA SER A 240 -3.72 -6.64 7.16
C SER A 240 -4.80 -7.48 7.85
N GLN A 241 -5.08 -8.69 7.35
CA GLN A 241 -6.11 -9.58 7.87
C GLN A 241 -5.70 -11.04 7.70
N ILE A 242 -6.04 -11.85 8.69
CA ILE A 242 -5.98 -13.31 8.63
C ILE A 242 -7.41 -13.84 8.85
N SER A 243 -7.88 -14.71 7.96
CA SER A 243 -9.16 -15.41 8.11
C SER A 243 -8.94 -16.91 8.17
N VAL A 244 -9.55 -17.58 9.15
CA VAL A 244 -9.56 -19.04 9.23
C VAL A 244 -10.85 -19.55 8.58
N VAL A 245 -10.73 -20.51 7.67
CA VAL A 245 -11.86 -21.10 6.92
C VAL A 245 -11.78 -22.61 6.92
N ASP A 246 -12.92 -23.27 6.78
CA ASP A 246 -13.00 -24.72 6.57
C ASP A 246 -12.80 -25.07 5.09
N GLY A 247 -12.26 -26.25 4.82
CA GLY A 247 -12.25 -26.87 3.51
C GLY A 247 -11.31 -26.26 2.47
N LEU A 248 -10.31 -25.46 2.88
CA LEU A 248 -9.29 -24.92 1.97
C LEU A 248 -8.47 -26.05 1.30
N GLU A 249 -8.32 -27.17 1.99
CA GLU A 249 -7.74 -28.43 1.50
C GLU A 249 -8.43 -28.98 0.23
N ASN A 250 -9.71 -28.70 0.00
CA ASN A 250 -10.42 -29.09 -1.23
C ASN A 250 -9.90 -28.34 -2.47
N LEU A 251 -9.16 -27.24 -2.28
CA LEU A 251 -8.45 -26.51 -3.31
C LEU A 251 -6.96 -26.90 -3.39
N GLY A 252 -6.52 -27.88 -2.59
CA GLY A 252 -5.12 -28.30 -2.49
C GLY A 252 -4.23 -27.31 -1.72
N ALA A 253 -4.80 -26.49 -0.83
CA ALA A 253 -4.10 -25.41 -0.15
C ALA A 253 -4.29 -25.45 1.38
N SER A 254 -3.21 -25.21 2.12
CA SER A 254 -3.20 -25.08 3.59
C SER A 254 -3.29 -23.62 4.06
N GLY A 255 -2.81 -22.71 3.22
CA GLY A 255 -2.98 -21.26 3.34
C GLY A 255 -3.11 -20.62 1.96
N MET A 256 -3.42 -19.33 1.93
CA MET A 256 -3.44 -18.52 0.70
C MET A 256 -3.29 -17.02 1.02
N ALA A 257 -2.15 -16.45 0.65
CA ALA A 257 -1.92 -15.02 0.65
C ALA A 257 -2.51 -14.34 -0.60
N GLN A 258 -3.18 -13.22 -0.40
CA GLN A 258 -3.87 -12.45 -1.43
C GLN A 258 -3.32 -11.02 -1.50
N PRO A 259 -2.62 -10.63 -2.60
CA PRO A 259 -2.15 -9.26 -2.80
C PRO A 259 -3.30 -8.37 -3.25
N LEU A 260 -4.02 -7.75 -2.31
CA LEU A 260 -4.89 -6.61 -2.62
C LEU A 260 -4.06 -5.33 -2.54
N TYR A 261 -4.23 -4.41 -3.49
CA TYR A 261 -3.37 -3.25 -3.77
C TYR A 261 -2.83 -2.43 -2.57
N PHE A 262 -3.53 -2.44 -1.43
CA PHE A 262 -3.14 -1.71 -0.21
C PHE A 262 -3.34 -2.56 1.07
N ARG A 263 -3.73 -3.83 0.95
CA ARG A 263 -4.21 -4.69 2.05
C ARG A 263 -3.94 -6.16 1.73
N ASN A 264 -2.73 -6.65 1.97
CA ASN A 264 -2.50 -8.09 1.85
C ASN A 264 -3.35 -8.82 2.89
N GLN A 265 -3.97 -9.92 2.49
CA GLN A 265 -4.77 -10.79 3.36
C GLN A 265 -4.25 -12.22 3.29
N ILE A 266 -4.47 -12.99 4.35
CA ILE A 266 -4.17 -14.41 4.39
C ILE A 266 -5.46 -15.16 4.72
N THR A 267 -5.74 -16.22 3.98
CA THR A 267 -6.70 -17.25 4.36
C THR A 267 -5.94 -18.49 4.84
N LEU A 268 -6.29 -19.05 6.00
CA LEU A 268 -5.71 -20.28 6.54
C LEU A 268 -6.79 -21.37 6.62
N GLY A 269 -6.46 -22.60 6.24
CA GLY A 269 -7.32 -23.75 6.44
C GLY A 269 -7.33 -24.16 7.91
N ARG A 270 -8.51 -24.28 8.53
CA ARG A 270 -8.65 -24.70 9.94
C ARG A 270 -8.00 -26.05 10.19
N GLU A 271 -8.12 -26.95 9.22
CA GLU A 271 -7.56 -28.30 9.23
C GLU A 271 -6.04 -28.25 9.33
N SER A 272 -5.40 -27.29 8.64
CA SER A 272 -3.95 -27.08 8.68
C SER A 272 -3.46 -26.54 10.03
N LEU A 273 -4.26 -25.73 10.72
CA LEU A 273 -3.98 -25.26 12.08
C LEU A 273 -4.12 -26.37 13.15
N GLY A 274 -4.79 -27.48 12.83
CA GLY A 274 -4.94 -28.62 13.74
C GLY A 274 -3.71 -29.53 13.84
N TYR A 275 -2.77 -29.44 12.90
CA TYR A 275 -1.54 -30.24 12.92
C TYR A 275 -0.44 -29.57 13.75
N GLU A 276 0.17 -30.35 14.65
CA GLU A 276 1.23 -29.88 15.55
C GLU A 276 2.43 -29.32 14.77
N GLY A 277 2.86 -28.10 15.11
CA GLY A 277 3.92 -27.37 14.42
C GLY A 277 3.51 -26.77 13.07
N PHE A 278 2.82 -27.54 12.22
CA PHE A 278 2.48 -27.12 10.86
C PHE A 278 1.58 -25.87 10.81
N GLY A 279 0.64 -25.71 11.75
CA GLY A 279 -0.17 -24.49 11.85
C GLY A 279 0.63 -23.21 12.09
N HIS A 280 1.77 -23.32 12.76
CA HIS A 280 2.73 -22.20 12.93
C HIS A 280 3.50 -21.99 11.62
N ASP A 281 4.10 -23.04 11.07
CA ASP A 281 4.90 -22.99 9.83
C ASP A 281 4.11 -22.42 8.64
N VAL A 282 2.86 -22.85 8.41
CA VAL A 282 2.00 -22.30 7.35
C VAL A 282 1.69 -20.82 7.58
N THR A 283 1.48 -20.39 8.83
CA THR A 283 1.25 -18.96 9.13
C THR A 283 2.46 -18.11 8.78
N VAL A 284 3.69 -18.57 9.09
CA VAL A 284 4.94 -17.88 8.73
C VAL A 284 5.17 -17.89 7.21
N HIS A 285 4.84 -18.99 6.52
CA HIS A 285 4.91 -19.13 5.07
C HIS A 285 4.02 -18.11 4.35
N GLU A 286 2.74 -18.02 4.73
CA GLU A 286 1.80 -17.06 4.15
C GLU A 286 2.17 -15.59 4.45
N VAL A 287 2.74 -15.31 5.63
CA VAL A 287 3.33 -13.99 5.91
C VAL A 287 4.46 -13.70 4.93
N GLY A 288 5.32 -14.68 4.63
CA GLY A 288 6.37 -14.61 3.62
C GLY A 288 5.85 -14.21 2.24
N HIS A 289 4.73 -14.78 1.78
CA HIS A 289 4.07 -14.33 0.55
C HIS A 289 3.61 -12.87 0.64
N THR A 290 2.95 -12.45 1.73
CA THR A 290 2.53 -11.04 1.84
C THR A 290 3.71 -10.07 1.87
N LEU A 291 4.83 -10.46 2.50
CA LEU A 291 6.07 -9.70 2.55
C LEU A 291 6.68 -9.58 1.15
N ASP A 292 6.68 -10.67 0.38
CA ASP A 292 7.12 -10.69 -1.02
C ASP A 292 6.43 -9.61 -1.86
N PHE A 293 5.12 -9.45 -1.67
CA PHE A 293 4.31 -8.48 -2.41
C PHE A 293 4.55 -7.02 -1.99
N THR A 294 5.15 -6.73 -0.82
CA THR A 294 5.23 -5.35 -0.28
C THR A 294 6.06 -4.37 -1.10
N ARG A 295 7.06 -4.83 -1.87
CA ARG A 295 7.89 -3.96 -2.72
C ARG A 295 7.33 -3.76 -4.13
N GLY A 296 6.36 -4.58 -4.55
CA GLY A 296 5.86 -4.62 -5.92
C GLY A 296 4.49 -3.95 -6.11
N PHE A 297 4.15 -3.71 -7.37
CA PHE A 297 2.76 -3.57 -7.80
C PHE A 297 2.30 -4.94 -8.33
N GLY A 298 1.79 -5.78 -7.44
CA GLY A 298 1.54 -7.20 -7.73
C GLY A 298 2.86 -7.95 -8.02
N PRO A 299 2.92 -8.86 -9.01
CA PRO A 299 4.14 -9.64 -9.29
C PRO A 299 5.29 -8.81 -9.88
N LEU A 300 5.05 -7.53 -10.23
CA LEU A 300 6.09 -6.63 -10.72
C LEU A 300 6.76 -5.90 -9.55
N GLY A 301 7.97 -6.37 -9.19
CA GLY A 301 8.79 -5.77 -8.13
C GLY A 301 8.73 -6.48 -6.78
N SER A 302 8.25 -7.73 -6.73
CA SER A 302 8.29 -8.57 -5.54
C SER A 302 9.74 -8.82 -5.06
N LEU A 303 9.94 -9.17 -3.79
CA LEU A 303 11.27 -9.48 -3.24
C LEU A 303 11.90 -10.71 -3.92
N SER A 304 11.07 -11.73 -4.18
CA SER A 304 11.38 -12.95 -4.90
C SER A 304 11.87 -12.71 -6.32
N MET A 305 11.55 -11.55 -6.94
CA MET A 305 12.10 -11.16 -8.25
C MET A 305 13.61 -10.91 -8.22
N GLY A 306 14.17 -10.51 -7.07
CA GLY A 306 15.61 -10.36 -6.86
C GLY A 306 16.28 -11.61 -6.27
N GLY A 307 17.61 -11.56 -6.10
CA GLY A 307 18.36 -12.53 -5.32
C GLY A 307 18.34 -14.00 -5.85
N PRO A 308 18.58 -14.98 -4.95
CA PRO A 308 18.70 -16.40 -5.29
C PRO A 308 17.36 -17.15 -5.50
N PHE A 309 16.20 -16.50 -5.37
CA PHE A 309 14.90 -17.17 -5.38
C PHE A 309 14.46 -17.66 -6.77
N GLY A 310 13.79 -18.81 -6.79
CA GLY A 310 13.43 -19.56 -7.99
C GLY A 310 14.52 -20.48 -8.51
N LYS A 311 15.57 -20.76 -7.72
CA LYS A 311 16.73 -21.60 -8.11
C LYS A 311 17.11 -22.57 -7.01
N GLY A 312 17.64 -23.73 -7.39
CA GLY A 312 18.19 -24.69 -6.43
C GLY A 312 19.48 -24.19 -5.74
N PRO A 313 19.85 -24.73 -4.56
CA PRO A 313 19.12 -25.76 -3.82
C PRO A 313 17.82 -25.21 -3.22
N TYR A 314 16.77 -26.01 -3.22
CA TYR A 314 15.48 -25.65 -2.63
C TYR A 314 15.46 -26.09 -1.17
N PHE A 315 14.78 -25.35 -0.30
CA PHE A 315 14.46 -25.87 1.02
C PHE A 315 13.49 -27.05 0.85
N THR A 316 13.68 -28.10 1.66
CA THR A 316 12.84 -29.29 1.65
C THR A 316 12.17 -29.47 2.99
N ASP A 317 10.86 -29.66 3.02
CA ASP A 317 10.08 -29.93 4.22
C ASP A 317 9.31 -31.25 4.08
N SER A 318 9.67 -32.22 4.93
CA SER A 318 9.11 -33.58 4.91
C SER A 318 7.62 -33.68 5.23
N PHE A 319 6.96 -32.60 5.67
CA PHE A 319 5.51 -32.58 5.87
C PHE A 319 4.73 -32.36 4.56
N ILE A 320 5.29 -31.61 3.62
CA ILE A 320 4.64 -31.24 2.35
C ILE A 320 5.32 -31.84 1.12
N ASP A 321 6.61 -32.16 1.18
CA ASP A 321 7.36 -32.69 0.05
C ASP A 321 7.18 -34.21 -0.10
N VAL A 322 6.77 -34.63 -1.30
CA VAL A 322 6.65 -36.05 -1.64
C VAL A 322 8.04 -36.63 -1.98
N PRO A 323 8.51 -37.69 -1.30
CA PRO A 323 9.82 -38.28 -1.58
C PRO A 323 9.98 -38.77 -3.03
N GLY A 324 10.93 -38.18 -3.75
CA GLY A 324 11.22 -38.47 -5.16
C GLY A 324 10.59 -37.50 -6.16
N GLU A 325 9.73 -36.57 -5.70
CA GLU A 325 9.25 -35.45 -6.50
C GLU A 325 10.12 -34.20 -6.31
N ALA A 326 9.85 -33.14 -7.07
CA ALA A 326 10.47 -31.84 -6.82
C ALA A 326 9.85 -31.23 -5.55
N PRO A 327 10.63 -30.62 -4.65
CA PRO A 327 10.09 -30.03 -3.43
C PRO A 327 9.18 -28.84 -3.75
N TYR A 328 8.26 -28.53 -2.84
CA TYR A 328 7.25 -27.48 -3.01
C TYR A 328 7.87 -26.11 -3.37
N ALA A 329 9.01 -25.77 -2.75
CA ALA A 329 9.80 -24.57 -3.05
C ALA A 329 10.31 -24.50 -4.52
N ALA A 330 10.32 -25.61 -5.26
CA ALA A 330 10.68 -25.63 -6.68
C ALA A 330 9.51 -25.27 -7.62
N THR A 331 8.27 -25.19 -7.12
CA THR A 331 7.05 -24.92 -7.91
C THR A 331 7.14 -23.61 -8.69
N ASN A 332 7.52 -22.53 -8.00
CA ASN A 332 7.82 -21.23 -8.59
C ASN A 332 8.67 -20.39 -7.61
N ARG A 333 9.16 -19.22 -8.04
CA ARG A 333 10.05 -18.37 -7.23
C ARG A 333 9.40 -17.72 -6.00
N ILE A 334 8.07 -17.58 -6.02
CA ILE A 334 7.27 -17.00 -4.94
C ILE A 334 7.11 -18.05 -3.84
N GLU A 335 6.84 -19.32 -4.18
CA GLU A 335 6.90 -20.45 -3.22
C GLU A 335 8.30 -20.60 -2.63
N ASP A 336 9.35 -20.50 -3.46
CA ASP A 336 10.74 -20.58 -2.99
C ASP A 336 11.06 -19.49 -1.96
N PHE A 337 10.57 -18.27 -2.17
CA PHE A 337 10.71 -17.17 -1.22
C PHE A 337 9.93 -17.43 0.08
N ALA A 338 8.67 -17.84 0.00
CA ALA A 338 7.82 -18.09 1.17
C ALA A 338 8.29 -19.30 1.99
N GLN A 339 8.73 -20.39 1.35
CA GLN A 339 9.37 -21.53 2.01
C GLN A 339 10.71 -21.15 2.64
N THR A 340 11.52 -20.32 1.96
CA THR A 340 12.75 -19.78 2.55
C THR A 340 12.44 -18.92 3.78
N HIS A 341 11.43 -18.06 3.71
CA HIS A 341 11.03 -17.16 4.79
C HIS A 341 10.60 -17.97 6.03
N MET A 342 9.72 -18.96 5.84
CA MET A 342 9.37 -19.94 6.87
C MET A 342 10.62 -20.60 7.47
N ALA A 343 11.46 -21.21 6.63
CA ALA A 343 12.64 -21.92 7.10
C ALA A 343 13.65 -21.01 7.83
N TYR A 344 13.76 -19.73 7.45
CA TYR A 344 14.59 -18.74 8.13
C TYR A 344 14.11 -18.46 9.55
N HIS A 345 12.78 -18.35 9.77
CA HIS A 345 12.22 -18.10 11.09
C HIS A 345 12.09 -19.34 11.98
N THR A 346 11.75 -20.50 11.41
CA THR A 346 11.41 -21.70 12.21
C THR A 346 12.53 -22.74 12.26
N LYS A 347 13.40 -22.79 11.24
CA LYS A 347 14.47 -23.79 11.07
C LYS A 347 15.82 -23.13 10.65
N PRO A 348 16.27 -22.00 11.27
CA PRO A 348 17.35 -21.15 10.75
C PRO A 348 18.68 -21.88 10.51
N ASP A 349 19.12 -22.74 11.43
CA ASP A 349 20.41 -23.44 11.30
C ASP A 349 20.37 -24.50 10.19
N LEU A 350 19.23 -25.18 10.01
CA LEU A 350 19.01 -26.07 8.87
C LEU A 350 19.05 -25.28 7.58
N MET A 351 18.33 -24.14 7.51
CA MET A 351 18.30 -23.30 6.31
C MET A 351 19.68 -22.76 5.94
N ARG A 352 20.46 -22.30 6.92
CA ARG A 352 21.87 -21.88 6.73
C ARG A 352 22.74 -23.01 6.20
N SER A 353 22.49 -24.26 6.59
CA SER A 353 23.26 -25.42 6.13
C SER A 353 22.86 -25.91 4.73
N VAL A 354 21.57 -25.86 4.38
CA VAL A 354 21.03 -26.38 3.10
C VAL A 354 21.12 -25.36 1.99
N ASN A 355 20.84 -24.08 2.27
CA ASN A 355 21.02 -22.99 1.31
C ASN A 355 21.57 -21.72 2.01
N PRO A 356 22.91 -21.61 2.16
CA PRO A 356 23.52 -20.43 2.75
C PRO A 356 23.28 -19.15 1.95
N GLU A 357 23.21 -19.20 0.62
CA GLU A 357 22.97 -18.00 -0.23
C GLU A 357 21.58 -17.40 0.02
N LYS A 358 20.53 -18.25 0.09
CA LYS A 358 19.17 -17.81 0.44
C LYS A 358 19.07 -17.42 1.91
N PHE A 359 19.80 -18.09 2.81
CA PHE A 359 19.87 -17.69 4.21
C PHE A 359 20.49 -16.28 4.36
N GLU A 360 21.59 -15.99 3.67
CA GLU A 360 22.22 -14.66 3.65
C GLU A 360 21.31 -13.60 3.02
N ALA A 361 20.57 -13.94 1.95
CA ALA A 361 19.59 -13.05 1.35
C ALA A 361 18.44 -12.72 2.32
N MET A 362 17.98 -13.70 3.10
CA MET A 362 17.00 -13.46 4.16
C MET A 362 17.60 -12.72 5.35
N ASP A 363 18.82 -13.04 5.81
CA ASP A 363 19.46 -12.29 6.90
C ASP A 363 19.66 -10.81 6.55
N ALA A 364 20.09 -10.52 5.32
CA ALA A 364 20.21 -9.15 4.81
C ALA A 364 18.84 -8.45 4.66
N LEU A 365 17.78 -9.18 4.31
CA LEU A 365 16.40 -8.66 4.31
C LEU A 365 15.93 -8.39 5.74
N HIS A 366 16.09 -9.35 6.66
CA HIS A 366 15.60 -9.35 8.03
C HIS A 366 16.48 -8.56 9.02
N HIS A 367 17.63 -8.05 8.58
CA HIS A 367 18.50 -7.19 9.39
C HIS A 367 17.76 -5.91 9.85
N PRO A 368 17.57 -5.69 11.16
CA PRO A 368 16.68 -4.65 11.64
C PRO A 368 17.39 -3.30 11.78
N GLY A 369 16.88 -2.29 11.08
CA GLY A 369 17.36 -0.91 11.18
C GLY A 369 17.15 -0.32 12.59
N PRO A 370 17.69 0.88 12.87
CA PRO A 370 17.42 1.57 14.14
C PRO A 370 15.93 1.85 14.37
N LEU A 371 15.17 2.10 13.30
CA LEU A 371 13.71 2.27 13.36
C LEU A 371 13.00 0.95 13.65
N ASP A 372 13.31 -0.12 12.89
CA ASP A 372 12.73 -1.46 13.12
C ASP A 372 12.92 -1.89 14.57
N ARG A 373 14.16 -1.80 15.10
CA ARG A 373 14.46 -2.09 16.52
C ARG A 373 13.73 -1.22 17.54
N ALA A 374 13.28 -0.02 17.16
CA ALA A 374 12.48 0.83 18.03
C ALA A 374 11.00 0.41 18.03
N LEU A 375 10.50 -0.05 16.88
CA LEU A 375 9.13 -0.53 16.67
C LEU A 375 8.92 -1.96 17.19
N ASP A 376 9.95 -2.80 17.13
CA ASP A 376 9.96 -4.18 17.64
C ASP A 376 9.96 -4.27 19.17
N ARG A 377 10.03 -3.14 19.88
CA ARG A 377 10.00 -3.13 21.35
C ARG A 377 8.68 -3.72 21.87
N PRO A 378 8.71 -4.53 22.96
CA PRO A 378 7.50 -5.17 23.49
C PRO A 378 6.34 -4.21 23.77
N GLY A 379 6.61 -2.99 24.25
CA GLY A 379 5.59 -1.97 24.46
C GLY A 379 4.89 -1.50 23.18
N VAL A 380 5.63 -1.36 22.07
CA VAL A 380 5.06 -0.95 20.77
C VAL A 380 4.29 -2.12 20.16
N ARG A 381 4.82 -3.34 20.20
CA ARG A 381 4.11 -4.55 19.77
C ARG A 381 2.81 -4.77 20.55
N ASN A 382 2.81 -4.55 21.86
CA ASN A 382 1.59 -4.66 22.68
C ASN A 382 0.52 -3.64 22.26
N VAL A 383 0.90 -2.38 22.02
CA VAL A 383 -0.01 -1.36 21.46
C VAL A 383 -0.53 -1.79 20.08
N GLY A 384 0.36 -2.29 19.21
CA GLY A 384 0.03 -2.83 17.90
C GLY A 384 -0.99 -3.98 17.95
N ARG A 385 -0.84 -4.90 18.91
CA ARG A 385 -1.76 -6.01 19.18
C ARG A 385 -3.12 -5.49 19.64
N SER A 386 -3.16 -4.57 20.62
CA SER A 386 -4.42 -4.00 21.13
C SER A 386 -5.20 -3.22 20.06
N ILE A 387 -4.53 -2.55 19.11
CA ILE A 387 -5.21 -1.92 17.97
C ILE A 387 -5.76 -3.00 17.01
N GLY A 388 -5.02 -4.07 16.74
CA GLY A 388 -5.48 -5.20 15.94
C GLY A 388 -6.73 -5.89 16.54
N GLU A 389 -6.72 -6.11 17.86
CA GLU A 389 -7.86 -6.65 18.63
C GLU A 389 -9.07 -5.70 18.63
N LEU A 390 -8.86 -4.39 18.72
CA LEU A 390 -9.93 -3.40 18.57
C LEU A 390 -10.55 -3.45 17.16
N TYR A 391 -9.73 -3.66 16.13
CA TYR A 391 -10.20 -3.85 14.76
C TYR A 391 -10.92 -5.18 14.54
N GLU A 392 -10.64 -6.23 15.30
CA GLU A 392 -11.47 -7.45 15.33
C GLU A 392 -12.86 -7.18 15.91
N GLN A 393 -12.93 -6.41 17.01
CA GLN A 393 -14.20 -6.05 17.66
C GLN A 393 -15.03 -5.04 16.85
N ALA A 394 -14.35 -4.18 16.08
CA ALA A 394 -14.97 -3.13 15.27
C ALA A 394 -14.32 -3.05 13.86
N PRO A 395 -14.60 -4.02 12.95
CA PRO A 395 -13.95 -4.11 11.63
C PRO A 395 -14.08 -2.87 10.75
N TYR A 396 -15.13 -2.08 10.94
CA TYR A 396 -15.34 -0.81 10.24
C TYR A 396 -14.25 0.24 10.57
N LEU A 397 -13.62 0.19 11.74
CA LEU A 397 -12.51 1.08 12.09
C LEU A 397 -11.29 0.83 11.20
N ARG A 398 -11.02 -0.44 10.86
CA ARG A 398 -9.95 -0.81 9.92
C ARG A 398 -10.26 -0.42 8.48
N MET A 399 -11.49 -0.01 8.16
CA MET A 399 -11.84 0.53 6.83
C MET A 399 -11.78 2.07 6.78
N ALA A 400 -11.66 2.73 7.93
CA ALA A 400 -11.53 4.19 8.06
C ALA A 400 -10.07 4.67 8.13
N VAL A 401 -9.13 3.73 8.09
CA VAL A 401 -7.67 3.86 7.96
C VAL A 401 -7.25 2.86 6.90
#